data_AF-A0A132CEW7-F1
#
_entry.id   AF-A0A132CEW7-F1
#
_cell.length_a   1.000
_cell.length_b   1.000
_cell.length_c   1.000
_cell.angle_alpha   90.00
_cell.angle_beta   90.00
_cell.angle_gamma   90.00
#
_symmetry.space_group_name_H-M   'P 1'
#
loop_
_entity.id
_entity.type
_entity.pdbx_description
1 polymer ?
#
loop_
_entity_poly.entity_id
_entity_poly.type
_entity_poly.pdbx_seq_one_letter_code
_entity_poly.pdbx_strand_id
1 'polypeptide(L)'
;MIVRPREHWFRMLFVWDGSVLQSILPQLALMSAVSVVALLTDGRILGEKVPLNPTPFTLAGLALAIFAAFRNNASYDRYWEARKLWGGVLTAARALTSQALSYDATADGAAFARATAGFVYALKHQLRGTDPADDLRRCLPADWIAPVAAAQYRPVAILHALRGRLAERHRGGALTGTQLWMLDAQVNELGAKLAGCERIASTPIPFPYHVLLHRTVYAYCVMLPFGLVDSIGIATPFVAVFVSYTLIALDAIADEIADPFGDGPNHLALDALARQIERSLLELAGVPLPDEVPAGPSYRLS
;
A
#
# COMPACT_ATOMS: atom_id res chain seq x y z
N MET A 1 -2.39 -4.03 6.37
CA MET A 1 -3.73 -3.45 6.36
C MET A 1 -4.13 -3.11 7.78
N ILE A 2 -4.84 -2.00 7.96
CA ILE A 2 -5.49 -1.68 9.23
C ILE A 2 -6.56 -2.74 9.48
N VAL A 3 -6.51 -3.40 10.64
CA VAL A 3 -7.49 -4.42 10.99
C VAL A 3 -8.81 -3.72 11.28
N ARG A 4 -9.82 -3.98 10.44
CA ARG A 4 -11.18 -3.44 10.64
C ARG A 4 -12.00 -4.41 11.50
N PRO A 5 -12.91 -3.92 12.36
CA PRO A 5 -13.85 -4.79 13.05
C PRO A 5 -14.72 -5.56 12.04
N ARG A 6 -15.16 -6.76 12.41
CA ARG A 6 -16.09 -7.54 11.59
C ARG A 6 -17.45 -6.84 11.57
N GLU A 7 -17.74 -6.12 10.50
CA GLU A 7 -19.07 -5.56 10.25
C GLU A 7 -20.05 -6.65 9.80
N HIS A 8 -21.32 -6.50 10.17
CA HIS A 8 -22.38 -7.37 9.66
C HIS A 8 -22.53 -7.20 8.15
N TRP A 9 -22.84 -8.27 7.41
CA TRP A 9 -22.90 -8.25 5.94
C TRP A 9 -23.81 -7.17 5.37
N PHE A 10 -24.92 -6.87 6.06
CA PHE A 10 -25.84 -5.80 5.66
C PHE A 10 -25.23 -4.40 5.87
N ARG A 11 -24.45 -4.20 6.94
CA ARG A 11 -23.73 -2.94 7.15
C ARG A 11 -22.63 -2.73 6.13
N MET A 12 -22.04 -3.82 5.61
CA MET A 12 -21.05 -3.73 4.52
C MET A 12 -21.60 -3.06 3.24
N LEU A 13 -22.91 -3.15 2.99
CA LEU A 13 -23.56 -2.47 1.86
C LEU A 13 -23.54 -0.93 1.98
N PHE A 14 -23.37 -0.41 3.20
CA PHE A 14 -23.45 1.02 3.51
C PHE A 14 -22.12 1.57 4.06
N VAL A 15 -21.02 0.84 3.91
CA VAL A 15 -19.70 1.32 4.32
C VAL A 15 -19.27 2.47 3.42
N TRP A 16 -19.08 3.62 4.04
CA TRP A 16 -18.67 4.85 3.37
C TRP A 16 -17.16 5.04 3.46
N ASP A 17 -16.58 4.92 4.66
CA ASP A 17 -15.16 5.21 4.90
C ASP A 17 -14.21 4.12 4.35
N GLY A 18 -13.32 4.55 3.44
CA GLY A 18 -12.42 3.67 2.71
C GLY A 18 -13.11 2.76 1.69
N SER A 19 -14.34 3.10 1.32
CA SER A 19 -14.98 2.56 0.12
C SER A 19 -14.53 3.35 -1.11
N VAL A 20 -14.25 2.63 -2.19
CA VAL A 20 -13.98 3.22 -3.52
C VAL A 20 -15.22 3.95 -4.05
N LEU A 21 -16.41 3.72 -3.50
CA LEU A 21 -17.64 4.39 -3.92
C LEU A 21 -17.53 5.92 -3.89
N GLN A 22 -16.85 6.49 -2.88
CA GLN A 22 -16.67 7.93 -2.76
C GLN A 22 -15.86 8.52 -3.92
N SER A 23 -14.84 7.80 -4.40
CA SER A 23 -13.96 8.27 -5.47
C SER A 23 -14.57 8.11 -6.86
N ILE A 24 -15.56 7.23 -7.02
CA ILE A 24 -16.23 6.96 -8.30
C ILE A 24 -17.61 7.62 -8.42
N LEU A 25 -18.12 8.27 -7.37
CA LEU A 25 -19.44 8.90 -7.35
C LEU A 25 -19.66 9.92 -8.51
N PRO A 26 -18.72 10.83 -8.84
CA PRO A 26 -18.94 11.76 -9.96
C PRO A 26 -19.04 11.03 -11.31
N GLN A 27 -18.31 9.93 -11.48
CA GLN A 27 -18.37 9.09 -12.67
C GLN A 27 -19.71 8.36 -12.74
N LEU A 28 -20.21 7.81 -11.63
CA LEU A 28 -21.54 7.19 -11.58
C LEU A 28 -22.66 8.19 -11.84
N ALA A 29 -22.54 9.42 -11.34
CA ALA A 29 -23.48 10.50 -11.64
C ALA A 29 -23.48 10.83 -13.14
N LEU A 30 -22.30 10.88 -13.76
CA LEU A 30 -22.17 11.04 -15.21
C LEU A 30 -22.82 9.87 -15.97
N MET A 31 -22.53 8.62 -15.61
CA MET A 31 -23.14 7.44 -16.26
C MET A 31 -24.66 7.41 -16.08
N SER A 32 -25.15 7.87 -14.93
CA SER A 32 -26.59 8.02 -14.66
C SER A 32 -27.20 9.08 -15.58
N ALA A 33 -26.57 10.25 -15.71
CA ALA A 33 -27.03 11.31 -16.59
C ALA A 33 -27.05 10.86 -18.07
N VAL A 34 -25.98 10.22 -18.54
CA VAL A 34 -25.91 9.67 -19.90
C VAL A 34 -27.01 8.62 -20.14
N SER A 35 -27.26 7.76 -19.16
CA SER A 35 -28.30 6.74 -19.28
C SER A 35 -29.72 7.31 -19.29
N VAL A 36 -29.96 8.36 -18.51
CA VAL A 36 -31.23 9.11 -18.56
C VAL A 36 -31.40 9.80 -19.91
N VAL A 37 -30.34 10.41 -20.46
CA VAL A 37 -30.38 10.99 -21.81
C VAL A 37 -30.72 9.94 -22.84
N ALA A 38 -30.05 8.78 -22.84
CA ALA A 38 -30.33 7.70 -23.76
C ALA A 38 -31.80 7.23 -23.68
N LEU A 39 -32.36 7.15 -22.46
CA LEU A 39 -33.77 6.82 -22.26
C LEU A 39 -34.71 7.89 -22.81
N LEU A 40 -34.48 9.16 -22.49
CA LEU A 40 -35.34 10.27 -22.91
C LEU A 40 -35.31 10.52 -24.41
N THR A 41 -34.18 10.21 -25.07
CA THR A 41 -34.05 10.37 -26.53
C THR A 41 -34.39 9.11 -27.31
N ASP A 42 -34.82 8.03 -26.67
CA ASP A 42 -35.03 6.72 -27.32
C ASP A 42 -33.78 6.27 -28.12
N GLY A 43 -32.60 6.49 -27.54
CA GLY A 43 -31.31 6.20 -28.17
C GLY A 43 -30.92 7.12 -29.33
N ARG A 44 -31.62 8.24 -29.54
CA ARG A 44 -31.30 9.20 -30.60
C ARG A 44 -30.24 10.21 -30.16
N ILE A 45 -29.31 10.50 -31.06
CA ILE A 45 -28.31 11.56 -30.91
C ILE A 45 -28.44 12.47 -32.13
N LEU A 46 -28.62 13.78 -31.90
CA LEU A 46 -28.80 14.77 -32.98
C LEU A 46 -29.98 14.44 -33.93
N GLY A 47 -31.01 13.76 -33.44
CA GLY A 47 -32.20 13.36 -34.21
C GLY A 47 -32.09 12.00 -34.90
N GLU A 48 -30.88 11.47 -35.07
CA GLU A 48 -30.63 10.16 -35.67
C GLU A 48 -30.59 9.05 -34.62
N LYS A 49 -31.18 7.89 -34.94
CA LYS A 49 -31.14 6.73 -34.04
C LYS A 49 -29.76 6.09 -34.10
N VAL A 50 -29.12 5.94 -32.94
CA VAL A 50 -27.84 5.25 -32.85
C VAL A 50 -28.09 3.75 -33.04
N PRO A 51 -27.54 3.10 -34.08
CA PRO A 51 -27.86 1.71 -34.43
C PRO A 51 -27.05 0.71 -33.58
N LEU A 52 -27.09 0.87 -32.26
CA LEU A 52 -26.42 0.00 -31.31
C LEU A 52 -27.40 -1.04 -30.77
N ASN A 53 -27.00 -2.32 -30.78
CA ASN A 53 -27.73 -3.40 -30.13
C ASN A 53 -26.88 -3.99 -28.99
N PRO A 54 -27.45 -4.81 -28.09
CA PRO A 54 -26.70 -5.34 -26.94
C PRO A 54 -25.54 -6.29 -27.28
N THR A 55 -25.54 -6.92 -28.45
CA THR A 55 -24.63 -8.04 -28.77
C THR A 55 -23.14 -7.67 -28.70
N PRO A 56 -22.65 -6.56 -29.32
CA PRO A 56 -21.27 -6.10 -29.18
C PRO A 56 -20.89 -5.80 -27.73
N PHE A 57 -21.82 -5.33 -26.90
CA PHE A 57 -21.55 -5.00 -25.51
C PHE A 57 -21.34 -6.24 -24.65
N THR A 58 -22.04 -7.33 -24.92
CA THR A 58 -21.78 -8.60 -24.21
C THR A 58 -20.36 -9.10 -24.47
N LEU A 59 -19.89 -9.03 -25.73
CA LEU A 59 -18.53 -9.43 -26.09
C LEU A 59 -17.48 -8.48 -25.48
N ALA A 60 -17.68 -7.17 -25.63
CA ALA A 60 -16.78 -6.16 -25.09
C ALA A 60 -16.71 -6.21 -23.56
N GLY A 61 -17.86 -6.36 -22.89
CA GLY A 61 -17.96 -6.46 -21.44
C GLY A 61 -17.22 -7.69 -20.89
N LEU A 62 -17.33 -8.84 -21.57
CA LEU A 62 -16.56 -10.03 -21.20
C LEU A 62 -15.05 -9.79 -21.34
N ALA A 63 -14.61 -9.20 -22.46
CA ALA A 63 -13.20 -8.88 -22.66
C ALA A 63 -12.68 -7.91 -21.57
N LEU A 64 -13.44 -6.85 -21.28
CA LEU A 64 -13.10 -5.88 -20.23
C LEU A 64 -13.01 -6.52 -18.84
N ALA A 65 -13.96 -7.40 -18.50
CA ALA A 65 -13.93 -8.11 -17.23
C ALA A 65 -12.65 -8.97 -17.08
N ILE A 66 -12.24 -9.65 -18.15
CA ILE A 66 -11.00 -10.45 -18.17
C ILE A 66 -9.77 -9.55 -18.00
N PHE A 67 -9.66 -8.45 -18.76
CA PHE A 67 -8.53 -7.53 -18.63
C PHE A 67 -8.47 -6.88 -17.24
N ALA A 68 -9.61 -6.46 -16.70
CA ALA A 68 -9.70 -5.89 -15.36
C ALA A 68 -9.26 -6.90 -14.29
N ALA A 69 -9.64 -8.18 -14.43
CA ALA A 69 -9.19 -9.24 -13.53
C ALA A 69 -7.66 -9.42 -13.56
N PHE A 70 -7.03 -9.41 -14.74
CA PHE A 70 -5.57 -9.48 -14.85
C PHE A 70 -4.87 -8.30 -14.19
N ARG A 71 -5.36 -7.07 -14.39
CA ARG A 71 -4.79 -5.88 -13.74
C ARG A 71 -4.98 -5.93 -12.22
N ASN A 72 -6.14 -6.37 -11.77
CA ASN A 72 -6.43 -6.49 -10.34
C ASN A 72 -5.50 -7.51 -9.67
N ASN A 73 -5.25 -8.65 -10.33
CA ASN A 73 -4.28 -9.64 -9.85
C ASN A 73 -2.86 -9.06 -9.76
N ALA A 74 -2.39 -8.35 -10.79
CA ALA A 74 -1.07 -7.71 -10.77
C ALA A 74 -0.95 -6.67 -9.63
N SER A 75 -2.01 -5.90 -9.38
CA SER A 75 -2.07 -4.91 -8.31
C SER A 75 -2.07 -5.60 -6.93
N TYR A 76 -2.85 -6.67 -6.77
CA TYR A 76 -2.90 -7.47 -5.56
C TYR A 76 -1.55 -8.15 -5.25
N ASP A 77 -0.87 -8.73 -6.24
CA ASP A 77 0.43 -9.35 -6.07
C ASP A 77 1.47 -8.36 -5.55
N ARG A 78 1.46 -7.13 -6.07
CA ARG A 78 2.30 -6.03 -5.63
C ARG A 78 2.01 -5.64 -4.17
N TYR A 79 0.73 -5.51 -3.80
CA TYR A 79 0.33 -5.24 -2.42
C TYR A 79 0.76 -6.35 -1.47
N TRP A 80 0.56 -7.60 -1.87
CA TRP A 80 0.93 -8.76 -1.08
C TRP A 80 2.45 -8.88 -0.93
N GLU A 81 3.21 -8.58 -1.98
CA GLU A 81 4.67 -8.51 -1.92
C GLU A 81 5.14 -7.46 -0.91
N ALA A 82 4.58 -6.25 -0.97
CA ALA A 82 4.88 -5.19 0.00
C ALA A 82 4.58 -5.64 1.44
N ARG A 83 3.45 -6.32 1.68
CA ARG A 83 3.10 -6.85 3.00
C ARG A 83 4.09 -7.91 3.48
N LYS A 84 4.53 -8.81 2.60
CA LYS A 84 5.54 -9.84 2.91
C LYS A 84 6.90 -9.22 3.25
N LEU A 85 7.34 -8.20 2.49
CA LEU A 85 8.59 -7.49 2.76
C LEU A 85 8.59 -6.85 4.15
N TRP A 86 7.51 -6.16 4.53
CA TRP A 86 7.36 -5.60 5.88
C TRP A 86 7.27 -6.67 6.98
N GLY A 87 6.69 -7.83 6.68
CA GLY A 87 6.78 -9.00 7.56
C GLY A 87 8.22 -9.49 7.75
N GLY A 88 9.01 -9.48 6.67
CA GLY A 88 10.44 -9.78 6.71
C GLY A 88 11.25 -8.78 7.52
N VAL A 89 10.91 -7.48 7.45
CA VAL A 89 11.55 -6.43 8.28
C VAL A 89 11.34 -6.72 9.76
N LEU A 90 10.11 -7.04 10.17
CA LEU A 90 9.80 -7.43 11.55
C LEU A 90 10.64 -8.63 12.01
N THR A 91 10.70 -9.69 11.19
CA THR A 91 11.46 -10.91 11.52
C THR A 91 12.95 -10.62 11.67
N ALA A 92 13.56 -9.94 10.69
CA ALA A 92 15.00 -9.66 10.69
C ALA A 92 15.38 -8.65 11.80
N ALA A 93 14.55 -7.64 12.06
CA ALA A 93 14.80 -6.67 13.13
C ALA A 93 14.75 -7.31 14.52
N ARG A 94 13.79 -8.22 14.75
CA ARG A 94 13.71 -9.02 15.98
C ARG A 94 14.90 -9.94 16.14
N ALA A 95 15.28 -10.65 15.07
CA ALA A 95 16.43 -11.55 15.10
C ALA A 95 17.72 -10.79 15.38
N LEU A 96 17.97 -9.68 14.67
CA LEU A 96 19.14 -8.82 14.88
C LEU A 96 19.21 -8.31 16.33
N THR A 97 18.10 -7.78 16.85
CA THR A 97 18.04 -7.24 18.23
C THR A 97 18.22 -8.34 19.26
N SER A 98 17.50 -9.46 19.13
CA SER A 98 17.59 -10.59 20.05
C SER A 98 19.00 -11.19 20.11
N GLN A 99 19.62 -11.40 18.95
CA GLN A 99 21.00 -11.88 18.85
C GLN A 99 21.97 -10.87 19.47
N ALA A 100 21.82 -9.58 19.14
CA ALA A 100 22.69 -8.54 19.64
C ALA A 100 22.69 -8.45 21.18
N LEU A 101 21.51 -8.58 21.79
CA LEU A 101 21.34 -8.57 23.25
C LEU A 101 21.85 -9.86 23.90
N SER A 102 21.49 -11.03 23.35
CA SER A 102 21.80 -12.33 23.96
C SER A 102 23.29 -12.67 23.92
N TYR A 103 24.01 -12.15 22.92
CA TYR A 103 25.44 -12.41 22.73
C TYR A 103 26.33 -11.23 23.15
N ASP A 104 25.79 -10.26 23.91
CA ASP A 104 26.49 -9.04 24.33
C ASP A 104 27.22 -8.32 23.17
N ALA A 105 26.58 -8.31 22.00
CA ALA A 105 27.18 -7.79 20.78
C ALA A 105 27.32 -6.27 20.78
N THR A 106 26.72 -5.58 21.75
CA THR A 106 26.61 -4.13 21.81
C THR A 106 26.83 -3.65 23.23
N ALA A 107 27.55 -2.55 23.41
CA ALA A 107 27.76 -1.97 24.75
C ALA A 107 26.47 -1.40 25.37
N ASP A 108 25.54 -0.93 24.54
CA ASP A 108 24.23 -0.43 24.95
C ASP A 108 23.14 -1.07 24.07
N GLY A 109 22.54 -2.13 24.61
CA GLY A 109 21.48 -2.89 23.94
C GLY A 109 20.20 -2.07 23.71
N ALA A 110 19.88 -1.15 24.62
CA ALA A 110 18.71 -0.29 24.49
C ALA A 110 18.90 0.72 23.35
N ALA A 111 20.09 1.34 23.25
CA ALA A 111 20.42 2.21 22.12
C ALA A 111 20.44 1.45 20.79
N PHE A 112 20.93 0.20 20.77
CA PHE A 112 20.92 -0.62 19.56
C PHE A 112 19.50 -1.01 19.11
N ALA A 113 18.62 -1.38 20.05
CA ALA A 113 17.21 -1.66 19.77
C ALA A 113 16.49 -0.42 19.23
N ARG A 114 16.71 0.76 19.85
CA ARG A 114 16.17 2.04 19.35
C ARG A 114 16.71 2.38 17.97
N ALA A 115 18.00 2.21 17.72
CA ALA A 115 18.59 2.47 16.40
C ALA A 115 18.03 1.54 15.31
N THR A 116 17.78 0.27 15.65
CA THR A 116 17.11 -0.69 14.76
C THR A 116 15.66 -0.26 14.49
N ALA A 117 14.93 0.26 15.48
CA ALA A 117 13.62 0.89 15.23
C ALA A 117 13.74 2.17 14.37
N GLY A 118 14.81 2.93 14.53
CA GLY A 118 15.12 4.10 13.70
C GLY A 118 15.25 3.76 12.21
N PHE A 119 15.83 2.60 11.87
CA PHE A 119 15.82 2.07 10.49
C PHE A 119 14.38 1.86 9.98
N VAL A 120 13.51 1.27 10.80
CA VAL A 120 12.11 0.99 10.42
C VAL A 120 11.34 2.30 10.15
N TYR A 121 11.51 3.31 11.00
CA TYR A 121 10.93 4.63 10.77
C TYR A 121 11.53 5.32 9.54
N ALA A 122 12.84 5.26 9.34
CA ALA A 122 13.47 5.79 8.13
C ALA A 122 12.90 5.14 6.85
N LEU A 123 12.71 3.81 6.86
CA LEU A 123 12.10 3.07 5.75
C LEU A 123 10.67 3.55 5.49
N LYS A 124 9.85 3.67 6.54
CA LYS A 124 8.49 4.22 6.44
C LYS A 124 8.49 5.58 5.76
N HIS A 125 9.28 6.51 6.28
CA HIS A 125 9.34 7.88 5.80
C HIS A 125 9.88 7.98 4.37
N GLN A 126 10.87 7.16 4.00
CA GLN A 126 11.37 7.09 2.64
C GLN A 126 10.27 6.63 1.66
N LEU A 127 9.50 5.60 2.02
CA LEU A 127 8.43 5.07 1.15
C LEU A 127 7.25 6.04 1.04
N ARG A 128 7.00 6.86 2.05
CA ARG A 128 5.92 7.87 2.07
C ARG A 128 6.34 9.27 1.63
N GLY A 129 7.63 9.52 1.45
CA GLY A 129 8.16 10.86 1.18
C GLY A 129 7.89 11.89 2.30
N THR A 130 7.78 11.45 3.55
CA THR A 130 7.53 12.32 4.72
C THR A 130 8.81 12.62 5.49
N ASP A 131 8.81 13.68 6.31
CA ASP A 131 9.98 14.08 7.11
C ASP A 131 10.23 13.10 8.28
N PRO A 132 11.40 12.44 8.34
CA PRO A 132 11.73 11.51 9.42
C PRO A 132 12.33 12.16 10.67
N ALA A 133 12.56 13.49 10.70
CA ALA A 133 13.45 14.11 11.68
C ALA A 133 13.07 13.86 13.15
N ASP A 134 11.79 13.90 13.51
CA ASP A 134 11.34 13.69 14.88
C ASP A 134 11.54 12.24 15.34
N ASP A 135 11.15 11.26 14.51
CA ASP A 135 11.35 9.84 14.80
C ASP A 135 12.84 9.48 14.86
N LEU A 136 13.67 10.04 13.98
CA LEU A 136 15.11 9.79 14.01
C LEU A 136 15.79 10.41 15.23
N ARG A 137 15.40 11.62 15.64
CA ARG A 137 15.93 12.23 16.88
C ARG A 137 15.58 11.43 18.13
N ARG A 138 14.43 10.76 18.12
CA ARG A 138 13.96 9.90 19.22
C ARG A 138 14.64 8.53 19.26
N CYS A 139 14.91 7.95 18.09
CA CYS A 139 15.40 6.57 17.96
C CYS A 139 16.93 6.47 17.81
N LEU A 140 17.59 7.45 17.20
CA LEU A 140 19.01 7.37 16.88
C LEU A 140 19.91 7.96 17.97
N PRO A 141 21.12 7.40 18.16
CA PRO A 141 22.19 8.06 18.90
C PRO A 141 22.52 9.45 18.34
N ALA A 142 22.88 10.40 19.20
CA ALA A 142 23.12 11.79 18.80
C ALA A 142 24.22 11.95 17.73
N ASP A 143 25.24 11.10 17.77
CA ASP A 143 26.33 11.02 16.81
C ASP A 143 25.87 10.63 15.39
N TRP A 144 24.71 9.98 15.26
CA TRP A 144 24.20 9.49 13.98
C TRP A 144 23.25 10.46 13.29
N ILE A 145 22.64 11.38 14.04
CA ILE A 145 21.55 12.23 13.53
C ILE A 145 22.03 13.09 12.35
N ALA A 146 23.14 13.80 12.49
CA ALA A 146 23.63 14.69 11.43
C ALA A 146 24.09 13.93 10.17
N PRO A 147 24.91 12.85 10.26
CA PRO A 147 25.26 12.04 9.10
C PRO A 147 24.05 11.43 8.39
N VAL A 148 23.07 10.89 9.14
CA VAL A 148 21.86 10.28 8.56
C VAL A 148 20.96 11.33 7.94
N ALA A 149 20.82 12.52 8.55
CA ALA A 149 20.01 13.61 7.99
C ALA A 149 20.57 14.10 6.64
N ALA A 150 21.89 14.14 6.50
CA ALA A 150 22.60 14.53 5.28
C ALA A 150 22.58 13.44 4.19
N ALA A 151 22.29 12.18 4.54
CA ALA A 151 22.24 11.09 3.58
C ALA A 151 21.00 11.16 2.67
N GLN A 152 21.18 10.86 1.38
CA GLN A 152 20.08 10.72 0.44
C GLN A 152 19.23 9.48 0.74
N TYR A 153 19.88 8.34 1.01
CA TYR A 153 19.25 7.05 1.33
C TYR A 153 19.42 6.74 2.81
N ARG A 154 18.59 7.38 3.64
CA ARG A 154 18.67 7.35 5.11
C ARG A 154 18.58 5.94 5.73
N PRO A 155 17.68 5.04 5.29
CA PRO A 155 17.60 3.69 5.85
C PRO A 155 18.91 2.91 5.68
N VAL A 156 19.52 2.98 4.48
CA VAL A 156 20.80 2.30 4.21
C VAL A 156 21.93 2.90 5.04
N ALA A 157 21.93 4.22 5.25
CA ALA A 157 22.90 4.88 6.12
C ALA A 157 22.80 4.38 7.58
N ILE A 158 21.59 4.16 8.09
CA ILE A 158 21.37 3.58 9.42
C ILE A 158 21.85 2.12 9.48
N LEU A 159 21.56 1.29 8.46
CA LEU A 159 22.08 -0.08 8.41
C LEU A 159 23.61 -0.12 8.39
N HIS A 160 24.24 0.80 7.66
CA HIS A 160 25.69 0.95 7.65
C HIS A 160 26.24 1.35 9.04
N ALA A 161 25.60 2.28 9.73
CA ALA A 161 25.98 2.68 11.09
C ALA A 161 25.83 1.53 12.11
N LEU A 162 24.75 0.75 12.03
CA LEU A 162 24.56 -0.47 12.83
C LEU A 162 25.69 -1.48 12.61
N ARG A 163 26.04 -1.74 11.34
CA ARG A 163 27.18 -2.60 10.97
C ARG A 163 28.50 -2.06 11.52
N GLY A 164 28.69 -0.74 11.50
CA GLY A 164 29.87 -0.07 12.08
C GLY A 164 30.05 -0.37 13.57
N ARG A 165 28.97 -0.24 14.38
CA ARG A 165 29.00 -0.58 15.82
C ARG A 165 29.38 -2.04 16.07
N LEU A 166 28.83 -2.96 15.27
CA LEU A 166 29.15 -4.38 15.39
C LEU A 166 30.62 -4.65 15.04
N ALA A 167 31.12 -4.01 13.98
CA ALA A 167 32.52 -4.11 13.58
C ALA A 167 33.49 -3.52 14.63
N GLU A 168 33.11 -2.45 15.32
CA GLU A 168 33.87 -1.90 16.44
C GLU A 168 33.93 -2.87 17.63
N ARG A 169 32.81 -3.50 17.98
CA ARG A 169 32.77 -4.51 19.04
C ARG A 169 33.61 -5.74 18.71
N HIS A 170 33.66 -6.14 17.44
CA HIS A 170 34.58 -7.18 16.97
C HIS A 170 36.05 -6.76 17.06
N ARG A 171 36.41 -5.56 16.56
CA ARG A 171 37.78 -5.03 16.67
C ARG A 171 38.24 -4.89 18.12
N GLY A 172 37.32 -4.60 19.04
CA GLY A 172 37.56 -4.57 20.48
C GLY A 172 37.61 -5.94 21.16
N GLY A 173 37.47 -7.05 20.43
CA GLY A 173 37.53 -8.41 20.95
C GLY A 173 36.26 -8.91 21.66
N ALA A 174 35.20 -8.09 21.72
CA ALA A 174 33.94 -8.46 22.37
C ALA A 174 33.06 -9.38 21.51
N LEU A 175 33.29 -9.43 20.19
CA LEU A 175 32.59 -10.29 19.26
C LEU A 175 33.56 -11.22 18.53
N THR A 176 33.20 -12.50 18.45
CA THR A 176 33.89 -13.46 17.57
C THR A 176 33.53 -13.23 16.10
N GLY A 177 34.36 -13.70 15.18
CA GLY A 177 34.06 -13.62 13.73
C GLY A 177 32.77 -14.33 13.35
N THR A 178 32.45 -15.45 14.00
CA THR A 178 31.21 -16.21 13.76
C THR A 178 29.98 -15.45 14.22
N GLN A 179 30.02 -14.81 15.40
CA GLN A 179 28.92 -13.98 15.88
C GLN A 179 28.71 -12.76 14.99
N LEU A 180 29.80 -12.11 14.54
CA LEU A 180 29.71 -10.99 13.61
C LEU A 180 29.06 -11.40 12.29
N TRP A 181 29.45 -12.54 11.72
CA TRP A 181 28.86 -13.04 10.47
C TRP A 181 27.35 -13.32 10.61
N MET A 182 26.93 -13.92 11.72
CA MET A 182 25.52 -14.19 12.00
C MET A 182 24.70 -12.90 12.14
N LEU A 183 25.23 -11.89 12.85
CA LEU A 183 24.57 -10.58 12.99
C LEU A 183 24.53 -9.83 11.66
N ASP A 184 25.62 -9.88 10.89
CA ASP A 184 25.69 -9.25 9.57
C ASP A 184 24.67 -9.86 8.60
N ALA A 185 24.40 -11.17 8.69
CA ALA A 185 23.34 -11.81 7.93
C ALA A 185 21.96 -11.18 8.19
N GLN A 186 21.65 -10.78 9.43
CA GLN A 186 20.39 -10.08 9.73
C GLN A 186 20.37 -8.64 9.19
N VAL A 187 21.51 -7.95 9.22
CA VAL A 187 21.64 -6.62 8.58
C VAL A 187 21.43 -6.73 7.06
N ASN A 188 21.98 -7.77 6.42
CA ASN A 188 21.78 -8.05 5.01
C ASN A 188 20.32 -8.39 4.69
N GLU A 189 19.62 -9.15 5.54
CA GLU A 189 18.19 -9.42 5.38
C GLU A 189 17.36 -8.13 5.44
N LEU A 190 17.65 -7.22 6.38
CA LEU A 190 17.00 -5.89 6.44
C LEU A 190 17.27 -5.08 5.17
N GLY A 191 18.52 -5.08 4.69
CA GLY A 191 18.91 -4.43 3.43
C GLY A 191 18.17 -5.01 2.22
N ALA A 192 18.01 -6.34 2.16
CA ALA A 192 17.25 -7.01 1.10
C ALA A 192 15.77 -6.62 1.13
N LYS A 193 15.15 -6.45 2.32
CA LYS A 193 13.75 -5.99 2.41
C LYS A 193 13.61 -4.53 2.01
N LEU A 194 14.56 -3.67 2.41
CA LEU A 194 14.62 -2.27 1.96
C LEU A 194 14.67 -2.20 0.43
N ALA A 195 15.60 -2.91 -0.21
CA ALA A 195 15.73 -2.92 -1.67
C ALA A 195 14.47 -3.46 -2.36
N GLY A 196 13.81 -4.47 -1.78
CA GLY A 196 12.51 -4.95 -2.25
C GLY A 196 11.42 -3.87 -2.20
N CYS A 197 11.35 -3.12 -1.10
CA CYS A 197 10.40 -2.02 -0.96
C CYS A 197 10.70 -0.88 -1.94
N GLU A 198 11.97 -0.53 -2.14
CA GLU A 198 12.40 0.47 -3.13
C GLU A 198 12.06 0.03 -4.56
N ARG A 199 12.25 -1.25 -4.90
CA ARG A 199 11.83 -1.80 -6.20
C ARG A 199 10.34 -1.66 -6.40
N ILE A 200 9.52 -2.01 -5.41
CA ILE A 200 8.08 -1.80 -5.49
C ILE A 200 7.80 -0.31 -5.71
N ALA A 201 8.27 0.57 -4.84
CA ALA A 201 8.00 2.02 -4.94
C ALA A 201 8.43 2.64 -6.29
N SER A 202 9.57 2.23 -6.84
CA SER A 202 10.14 2.78 -8.08
C SER A 202 9.65 2.12 -9.37
N THR A 203 9.08 0.93 -9.31
CA THR A 203 8.67 0.14 -10.49
C THR A 203 7.16 -0.08 -10.49
N PRO A 204 6.35 0.90 -10.93
CA PRO A 204 4.90 0.74 -11.02
C PRO A 204 4.48 -0.24 -12.12
N ILE A 205 3.21 -0.65 -12.11
CA ILE A 205 2.60 -1.39 -13.24
C ILE A 205 2.75 -0.54 -14.50
N PRO A 206 3.11 -1.11 -15.67
CA PRO A 206 3.34 -0.33 -16.87
C PRO A 206 2.14 0.56 -17.22
N PHE A 207 2.40 1.85 -17.34
CA PHE A 207 1.40 2.88 -17.61
C PHE A 207 0.41 2.57 -18.76
N PRO A 208 0.81 1.92 -19.88
CA PRO A 208 -0.14 1.55 -20.93
C PRO A 208 -1.32 0.68 -20.47
N TYR A 209 -1.13 -0.18 -19.45
CA TYR A 209 -2.23 -0.98 -18.90
C TYR A 209 -3.29 -0.10 -18.25
N HIS A 210 -2.88 0.91 -17.48
CA HIS A 210 -3.80 1.88 -16.87
C HIS A 210 -4.57 2.64 -17.95
N VAL A 211 -3.86 3.19 -18.94
CA VAL A 211 -4.48 4.00 -20.00
C VAL A 211 -5.48 3.19 -20.83
N LEU A 212 -5.12 1.97 -21.21
CA LEU A 212 -5.98 1.12 -22.03
C LEU A 212 -7.27 0.75 -21.28
N LEU A 213 -7.15 0.26 -20.05
CA LEU A 213 -8.32 -0.14 -19.26
C LEU A 213 -9.21 1.06 -18.94
N HIS A 214 -8.62 2.16 -18.48
CA HIS A 214 -9.38 3.36 -18.13
C HIS A 214 -10.17 3.89 -19.34
N ARG A 215 -9.53 4.02 -20.52
CA ARG A 215 -10.24 4.50 -21.73
C ARG A 215 -11.35 3.56 -22.17
N THR A 216 -11.09 2.25 -22.17
CA THR A 216 -12.03 1.26 -22.71
C THR A 216 -13.21 1.00 -21.76
N VAL A 217 -12.99 0.99 -20.44
CA VAL A 217 -14.06 0.91 -19.43
C VAL A 217 -14.99 2.12 -19.55
N TYR A 218 -14.46 3.33 -19.63
CA TYR A 218 -15.31 4.54 -19.69
C TYR A 218 -16.03 4.66 -21.03
N ALA A 219 -15.36 4.36 -22.15
CA ALA A 219 -16.01 4.32 -23.45
C ALA A 219 -17.17 3.30 -23.47
N TYR A 220 -16.94 2.11 -22.90
CA TYR A 220 -17.96 1.09 -22.76
C TYR A 220 -19.15 1.57 -21.91
N CYS A 221 -18.89 2.15 -20.73
CA CYS A 221 -19.96 2.60 -19.83
C CYS A 221 -20.82 3.73 -20.44
N VAL A 222 -20.20 4.64 -21.19
CA VAL A 222 -20.93 5.74 -21.89
C VAL A 222 -21.79 5.21 -23.04
N MET A 223 -21.30 4.22 -23.79
CA MET A 223 -22.01 3.66 -24.95
C MET A 223 -23.09 2.65 -24.55
N LEU A 224 -22.90 1.93 -23.44
CA LEU A 224 -23.79 0.87 -22.96
C LEU A 224 -25.29 1.25 -22.91
N PRO A 225 -25.72 2.39 -22.34
CA PRO A 225 -27.15 2.70 -22.26
C PRO A 225 -27.81 2.84 -23.63
N PHE A 226 -27.09 3.31 -24.65
CA PHE A 226 -27.61 3.39 -26.02
C PHE A 226 -27.81 2.02 -26.66
N GLY A 227 -27.02 1.02 -26.27
CA GLY A 227 -27.20 -0.37 -26.72
C GLY A 227 -28.33 -1.10 -26.00
N LEU A 228 -28.71 -0.65 -24.80
CA LEU A 228 -29.72 -1.30 -23.95
C LEU A 228 -31.12 -0.69 -24.07
N VAL A 229 -31.24 0.59 -24.41
CA VAL A 229 -32.51 1.34 -24.37
C VAL A 229 -33.64 0.67 -25.13
N ASP A 230 -33.37 0.15 -26.33
CA ASP A 230 -34.37 -0.54 -27.15
C ASP A 230 -34.83 -1.88 -26.55
N SER A 231 -33.97 -2.53 -25.77
CA SER A 231 -34.22 -3.87 -25.24
C SER A 231 -34.92 -3.86 -23.88
N ILE A 232 -34.57 -2.90 -23.01
CA ILE A 232 -35.03 -2.88 -21.61
C ILE A 232 -35.71 -1.56 -21.20
N GLY A 233 -35.82 -0.58 -22.09
CA GLY A 233 -36.59 0.65 -21.89
C GLY A 233 -36.25 1.36 -20.59
N ILE A 234 -37.26 1.56 -19.73
CA ILE A 234 -37.15 2.28 -18.45
C ILE A 234 -36.13 1.67 -17.46
N ALA A 235 -35.78 0.39 -17.61
CA ALA A 235 -34.77 -0.25 -16.78
C ALA A 235 -33.33 0.16 -17.17
N THR A 236 -33.12 0.82 -18.31
CA THR A 236 -31.80 1.19 -18.84
C THR A 236 -30.92 1.95 -17.86
N PRO A 237 -31.38 3.06 -17.21
CA PRO A 237 -30.54 3.77 -16.25
C PRO A 237 -30.09 2.90 -15.08
N PHE A 238 -30.97 2.04 -14.56
CA PHE A 238 -30.64 1.16 -13.43
C PHE A 238 -29.58 0.13 -13.82
N VAL A 239 -29.77 -0.57 -14.95
CA VAL A 239 -28.86 -1.62 -15.40
C VAL A 239 -27.52 -1.03 -15.85
N ALA A 240 -27.53 0.06 -16.63
CA ALA A 240 -26.31 0.68 -17.14
C ALA A 240 -25.45 1.24 -16.02
N VAL A 241 -26.05 1.90 -15.01
CA VAL A 241 -25.33 2.42 -13.85
C VAL A 241 -24.79 1.27 -12.99
N PHE A 242 -25.54 0.19 -12.81
CA PHE A 242 -25.07 -0.98 -12.07
C PHE A 242 -23.86 -1.67 -12.73
N VAL A 243 -23.90 -1.86 -14.05
CA VAL A 243 -22.76 -2.39 -14.81
C VAL A 243 -21.57 -1.44 -14.75
N SER A 244 -21.82 -0.13 -14.90
CA SER A 244 -20.78 0.90 -14.80
C SER A 244 -20.12 0.91 -13.43
N TYR A 245 -20.91 0.82 -12.36
CA TYR A 245 -20.42 0.67 -11.00
C TYR A 245 -19.48 -0.53 -10.88
N THR A 246 -19.88 -1.68 -11.40
CA THR A 246 -19.07 -2.90 -11.30
C THR A 246 -17.71 -2.74 -11.99
N LEU A 247 -17.68 -2.21 -13.22
CA LEU A 247 -16.44 -2.05 -13.98
C LEU A 247 -15.55 -0.91 -13.46
N ILE A 248 -16.14 0.26 -13.17
CA ILE A 248 -15.41 1.43 -12.68
C ILE A 248 -14.89 1.19 -11.25
N ALA A 249 -15.67 0.54 -10.39
CA ALA A 249 -15.21 0.19 -9.04
C ALA A 249 -14.04 -0.80 -9.10
N LEU A 250 -14.09 -1.81 -9.98
CA LEU A 250 -12.99 -2.75 -10.15
C LEU A 250 -11.71 -2.05 -10.68
N ASP A 251 -11.86 -1.13 -11.64
CA ASP A 251 -10.76 -0.31 -12.16
C ASP A 251 -10.09 0.51 -11.06
N ALA A 252 -10.90 1.16 -10.20
CA ALA A 252 -10.44 2.01 -9.12
C ALA A 252 -9.88 1.24 -7.91
N ILE A 253 -10.42 0.05 -7.59
CA ILE A 253 -9.84 -0.85 -6.57
C ILE A 253 -8.42 -1.26 -6.99
N ALA A 254 -8.24 -1.63 -8.26
CA ALA A 254 -6.92 -2.01 -8.75
C ALA A 254 -5.92 -0.85 -8.64
N ASP A 255 -6.34 0.39 -8.90
CA ASP A 255 -5.50 1.58 -8.68
C ASP A 255 -5.15 1.78 -7.20
N GLU A 256 -6.12 1.69 -6.30
CA GLU A 256 -5.87 1.89 -4.86
C GLU A 256 -4.93 0.81 -4.28
N ILE A 257 -5.08 -0.45 -4.70
CA ILE A 257 -4.23 -1.54 -4.22
C ILE A 257 -2.82 -1.50 -4.83
N ALA A 258 -2.67 -0.92 -6.04
CA ALA A 258 -1.39 -0.80 -6.72
C ALA A 258 -0.39 0.13 -6.00
N ASP A 259 -0.85 1.00 -5.08
CA ASP A 259 0.02 1.82 -4.22
C ASP A 259 -0.01 1.34 -2.75
N PRO A 260 0.77 0.30 -2.38
CA PRO A 260 0.69 -0.26 -1.04
C PRO A 260 1.25 0.66 0.06
N PHE A 261 2.08 1.66 -0.28
CA PHE A 261 2.84 2.44 0.71
C PHE A 261 2.27 3.83 1.01
N GLY A 262 1.23 4.27 0.30
CA GLY A 262 0.63 5.57 0.54
C GLY A 262 -0.07 5.69 1.92
N ASP A 263 -0.87 6.73 2.05
CA ASP A 263 -1.59 7.12 3.28
C ASP A 263 -3.11 6.83 3.24
N GLY A 264 -3.57 6.19 2.17
CA GLY A 264 -4.95 5.76 1.98
C GLY A 264 -5.43 4.72 3.02
N PRO A 265 -6.75 4.63 3.23
CA PRO A 265 -7.34 3.77 4.27
C PRO A 265 -7.18 2.27 4.00
N ASN A 266 -6.88 1.89 2.75
CA ASN A 266 -6.67 0.50 2.35
C ASN A 266 -5.19 0.15 2.13
N HIS A 267 -4.30 1.14 2.22
CA HIS A 267 -2.86 0.93 2.10
C HIS A 267 -2.29 0.18 3.31
N LEU A 268 -0.99 -0.11 3.29
CA LEU A 268 -0.33 -0.70 4.44
C LEU A 268 -0.29 0.29 5.60
N ALA A 269 -0.60 -0.24 6.78
CA ALA A 269 -0.64 0.46 8.05
C ALA A 269 0.77 0.75 8.59
N LEU A 270 1.59 1.47 7.83
CA LEU A 270 3.03 1.55 8.09
C LEU A 270 3.37 2.15 9.46
N ASP A 271 2.62 3.12 9.96
CA ASP A 271 2.83 3.67 11.31
C ASP A 271 2.55 2.65 12.40
N ALA A 272 1.45 1.89 12.29
CA ALA A 272 1.12 0.84 13.24
C ALA A 272 2.13 -0.32 13.16
N LEU A 273 2.56 -0.69 11.95
CA LEU A 273 3.60 -1.70 11.75
C LEU A 273 4.94 -1.23 12.34
N ALA A 274 5.35 0.01 12.10
CA ALA A 274 6.57 0.59 12.66
C ALA A 274 6.51 0.63 14.19
N ARG A 275 5.39 1.09 14.77
CA ARG A 275 5.17 1.10 16.22
C ARG A 275 5.18 -0.31 16.80
N GLN A 276 4.55 -1.27 16.14
CA GLN A 276 4.54 -2.66 16.59
C GLN A 276 5.95 -3.27 16.58
N ILE A 277 6.73 -3.01 15.52
CA ILE A 277 8.13 -3.44 15.46
C ILE A 277 8.90 -2.79 16.60
N GLU A 278 8.84 -1.47 16.74
CA GLU A 278 9.51 -0.74 17.82
C GLU A 278 9.18 -1.30 19.20
N ARG A 279 7.89 -1.43 19.55
CA ARG A 279 7.45 -2.00 20.83
C ARG A 279 8.09 -3.37 21.05
N SER A 280 8.09 -4.22 20.03
CA SER A 280 8.70 -5.54 20.11
C SER A 280 10.22 -5.52 20.29
N LEU A 281 10.94 -4.56 19.73
CA LEU A 281 12.40 -4.45 19.91
C LEU A 281 12.74 -3.90 21.30
N LEU A 282 11.97 -2.92 21.77
CA LEU A 282 12.15 -2.31 23.09
C LEU A 282 11.79 -3.27 24.23
N GLU A 283 10.78 -4.11 24.03
CA GLU A 283 10.43 -5.19 24.95
C GLU A 283 11.60 -6.16 25.16
N LEU A 284 12.26 -6.59 24.07
CA LEU A 284 13.45 -7.44 24.14
C LEU A 284 14.58 -6.77 24.93
N ALA A 285 14.72 -5.45 24.82
CA ALA A 285 15.73 -4.66 25.51
C ALA A 285 15.35 -4.26 26.95
N GLY A 286 14.16 -4.64 27.43
CA GLY A 286 13.68 -4.26 28.78
C GLY A 286 13.40 -2.76 28.95
N VAL A 287 13.11 -2.05 27.86
CA VAL A 287 12.86 -0.60 27.85
C VAL A 287 11.35 -0.32 27.90
N PRO A 288 10.88 0.77 28.55
CA PRO A 288 9.48 1.15 28.52
C PRO A 288 8.91 1.25 27.11
N LEU A 289 7.73 0.64 26.93
CA LEU A 289 7.07 0.57 25.63
C LEU A 289 6.34 1.88 25.33
N PRO A 290 6.51 2.45 24.13
CA PRO A 290 5.70 3.59 23.72
C PRO A 290 4.26 3.16 23.46
N ASP A 291 3.31 4.09 23.56
CA ASP A 291 1.89 3.83 23.33
C ASP A 291 1.62 3.22 21.95
N GLU A 292 0.57 2.40 21.87
CA GLU A 292 0.10 1.86 20.60
C GLU A 292 -0.46 3.00 19.72
N VAL A 293 -0.36 2.83 18.40
CA VAL A 293 -1.02 3.74 17.45
C VAL A 293 -2.36 3.09 17.06
N PRO A 294 -3.49 3.51 17.66
CA PRO A 294 -4.78 2.98 17.28
C PRO A 294 -5.17 3.45 15.87
N ALA A 295 -6.03 2.67 15.20
CA ALA A 295 -6.65 3.12 13.97
C ALA A 295 -7.52 4.36 14.26
N GLY A 296 -7.28 5.47 13.55
CA GLY A 296 -8.16 6.63 13.61
C GLY A 296 -9.57 6.31 13.08
N PRO A 297 -10.57 7.17 13.33
CA PRO A 297 -11.97 6.93 12.96
C PRO A 297 -12.19 6.71 11.45
N SER A 298 -11.33 7.25 10.59
CA SER A 298 -11.38 7.06 9.13
C SER A 298 -10.47 5.95 8.61
N TYR A 299 -9.97 5.07 9.49
CA TYR A 299 -8.93 4.10 9.17
C TYR A 299 -7.72 4.76 8.49
N ARG A 300 -7.35 5.97 8.93
CA ARG A 300 -6.06 6.59 8.63
C ARG A 300 -5.23 6.56 9.90
N LEU A 301 -3.95 6.24 9.74
CA LEU A 301 -2.98 6.37 10.82
C LEU A 301 -2.28 7.70 10.59
N SER A 302 -2.60 8.68 11.45
CA SER A 302 -1.94 9.98 11.52
C SER A 302 -0.84 9.95 12.57
#